data_AF-A0A497RG19-F1
#
_entry.id   AF-A0A497RG19-F1
#
_cell.length_a   1.000
_cell.length_b   1.000
_cell.length_c   1.000
_cell.angle_alpha   90.00
_cell.angle_beta   90.00
_cell.angle_gamma   90.00
#
_symmetry.space_group_name_H-M   'P 1'
#
loop_
_entity.id
_entity.type
_entity.pdbx_description
1 polymer ?
#
loop_
_entity_poly.entity_id
_entity_poly.type
_entity_poly.pdbx_seq_one_letter_code
_entity_poly.pdbx_strand_id
1 'polypeptide(L)'
;MVKIIPFEEKWGFPQLQRVKISNIAYDFFFRWNYDANFCVLTIIRVEDSITVFNGKLVVKNPYEVKDPSTYEVLFTILPWQIDESKAEVWVFYD
;
A
#
# COMPACT_ATOMS: atom_id res chain seq x y z
N MET A 1 10.23 10.64 -7.43
CA MET A 1 9.49 11.39 -6.37
C MET A 1 9.16 10.49 -5.18
N VAL A 2 8.86 11.07 -4.01
CA VAL A 2 8.42 10.35 -2.80
C VAL A 2 7.06 10.87 -2.36
N LYS A 3 6.15 9.97 -2.00
CA LYS A 3 4.83 10.31 -1.45
C LYS A 3 4.48 9.43 -0.26
N ILE A 4 4.01 10.02 0.83
CA ILE A 4 3.49 9.28 1.98
C ILE A 4 2.01 8.99 1.72
N ILE A 5 1.59 7.74 1.88
CA ILE A 5 0.18 7.37 1.78
C ILE A 5 -0.54 7.90 3.02
N PRO A 6 -1.61 8.71 2.86
CA PRO A 6 -2.37 9.19 4.00
C PRO A 6 -3.06 8.00 4.68
N PHE A 7 -2.98 7.96 6.02
CA PHE A 7 -3.70 7.01 6.87
C PHE A 7 -4.35 7.82 7.99
N GLU A 8 -5.65 7.61 8.24
CA GLU A 8 -6.38 8.36 9.27
C GLU A 8 -6.37 7.56 10.57
N GLU A 9 -5.46 7.94 11.47
CA GLU A 9 -5.25 7.26 12.75
C GLU A 9 -6.53 7.21 13.60
N LYS A 10 -7.46 8.17 13.44
CA LYS A 10 -8.75 8.15 14.17
C LYS A 10 -9.72 7.10 13.64
N TRP A 11 -9.64 6.72 12.37
CA TRP A 11 -10.50 5.69 11.79
C TRP A 11 -9.90 4.31 12.01
N GLY A 12 -8.56 4.21 12.01
CA GLY A 12 -7.84 2.96 12.20
C GLY A 12 -8.09 1.96 11.07
N PHE A 13 -7.93 0.68 11.37
CA PHE A 13 -8.16 -0.40 10.41
C PHE A 13 -9.58 -0.95 10.51
N PRO A 14 -10.16 -1.47 9.40
CA PRO A 14 -9.64 -1.45 8.04
C PRO A 14 -9.82 -0.09 7.37
N GLN A 15 -8.90 0.30 6.48
CA GLN A 15 -8.96 1.59 5.79
C GLN A 15 -8.65 1.48 4.30
N LEU A 16 -9.50 2.09 3.48
CA LEU A 16 -9.31 2.21 2.04
C LEU A 16 -8.94 3.66 1.68
N GLN A 17 -7.87 3.83 0.89
CA GLN A 17 -7.38 5.13 0.47
C GLN A 17 -7.09 5.13 -1.03
N ARG A 18 -7.70 6.06 -1.77
CA ARG A 18 -7.43 6.24 -3.19
C ARG A 18 -6.28 7.21 -3.41
N VAL A 19 -5.27 6.79 -4.14
CA VAL A 19 -4.04 7.54 -4.36
C VAL A 19 -3.70 7.56 -5.85
N LYS A 20 -3.42 8.75 -6.39
CA LYS A 20 -2.87 8.91 -7.73
C LYS A 20 -1.34 8.84 -7.69
N ILE A 21 -0.74 7.96 -8.50
CA ILE A 21 0.71 7.74 -8.68
C ILE A 21 0.98 7.69 -10.19
N SER A 22 1.92 8.50 -10.69
CA SER A 22 2.25 8.60 -12.13
C SER A 22 1.02 8.71 -13.05
N ASN A 23 0.05 9.54 -12.64
CA ASN A 23 -1.23 9.78 -13.30
C ASN A 23 -2.22 8.58 -13.36
N ILE A 24 -1.89 7.46 -12.73
CA ILE A 24 -2.74 6.26 -12.58
C ILE A 24 -3.32 6.23 -11.16
N ALA A 25 -4.59 5.82 -11.02
CA ALA A 25 -5.26 5.75 -9.72
C ALA A 25 -5.15 4.34 -9.11
N TYR A 26 -4.83 4.27 -7.83
CA TYR A 26 -4.72 3.03 -7.07
C TYR A 26 -5.50 3.13 -5.77
N ASP A 27 -6.18 2.05 -5.40
CA ASP A 27 -6.81 1.88 -4.11
C ASP A 27 -5.88 1.08 -3.19
N PHE A 28 -5.43 1.71 -2.10
CA PHE A 28 -4.65 1.12 -1.04
C PHE A 28 -5.60 0.69 0.08
N PHE A 29 -5.74 -0.62 0.28
CA PHE A 29 -6.59 -1.19 1.31
C PHE A 29 -5.76 -1.81 2.42
N PHE A 30 -5.74 -1.13 3.56
CA PHE A 30 -5.05 -1.54 4.78
C PHE A 30 -5.98 -2.35 5.67
N ARG A 31 -5.51 -3.52 6.12
CA ARG A 31 -6.23 -4.37 7.08
C ARG A 31 -5.27 -4.87 8.16
N TRP A 32 -5.63 -4.67 9.41
CA TRP A 32 -4.93 -5.29 10.53
C TRP A 32 -5.44 -6.72 10.76
N ASN A 33 -4.53 -7.66 10.91
CA ASN A 33 -4.82 -9.00 11.40
C ASN A 33 -4.58 -9.01 12.91
N TYR A 34 -5.67 -8.95 13.68
CA TYR A 34 -5.63 -8.90 15.15
C TYR A 34 -5.13 -10.21 15.79
N ASP A 35 -5.36 -11.36 15.15
CA ASP A 35 -4.94 -12.66 15.69
C ASP A 35 -3.43 -12.87 15.56
N ALA A 36 -2.84 -12.37 14.47
CA ALA A 36 -1.43 -12.59 14.14
C ALA A 36 -0.56 -11.32 14.20
N ASN A 37 -1.14 -10.19 14.63
CA ASN A 37 -0.46 -8.93 14.90
C ASN A 37 0.35 -8.37 13.72
N PHE A 38 -0.29 -8.24 12.55
CA PHE A 38 0.34 -7.62 11.38
C PHE A 38 -0.66 -6.92 10.45
N CYS A 39 -0.18 -5.96 9.65
CA CYS A 39 -0.96 -5.32 8.60
C CYS A 39 -0.80 -6.06 7.26
N VAL A 40 -1.91 -6.26 6.55
CA VAL A 40 -1.95 -6.61 5.13
C VAL A 40 -2.29 -5.35 4.33
N LEU A 41 -1.54 -5.11 3.26
CA LEU A 41 -1.89 -4.12 2.25
C LEU A 41 -2.28 -4.82 0.97
N THR A 42 -3.45 -4.48 0.45
CA THR A 42 -3.89 -4.84 -0.89
C THR A 42 -3.91 -3.56 -1.73
N ILE A 43 -3.25 -3.55 -2.89
CA ILE A 43 -3.24 -2.42 -3.82
C ILE A 43 -3.91 -2.84 -5.11
N ILE A 44 -4.94 -2.08 -5.50
CA ILE A 44 -5.77 -2.36 -6.68
C ILE A 44 -5.62 -1.18 -7.63
N ARG A 45 -5.24 -1.43 -8.88
CA ARG A 45 -5.29 -0.44 -9.95
C ARG A 45 -6.75 -0.17 -10.32
N VAL A 46 -7.15 1.10 -10.32
CA VAL A 46 -8.57 1.47 -10.42
C VAL A 46 -9.09 1.31 -11.84
N GLU A 47 -8.27 1.58 -12.85
CA GLU A 47 -8.65 1.60 -14.26
C GLU A 47 -9.19 0.24 -14.75
N ASP A 48 -8.64 -0.85 -14.23
CA ASP A 48 -8.95 -2.22 -14.64
C ASP A 48 -9.25 -3.17 -13.48
N SER A 49 -9.31 -2.66 -12.25
CA SER A 49 -9.59 -3.44 -11.02
C SER A 49 -8.59 -4.57 -10.76
N ILE A 50 -7.38 -4.50 -11.32
CA ILE A 50 -6.33 -5.52 -11.12
C ILE A 50 -5.64 -5.30 -9.78
N THR A 51 -5.48 -6.39 -9.01
CA THR A 51 -4.63 -6.37 -7.81
C THR A 51 -3.16 -6.43 -8.23
N VAL A 52 -2.42 -5.34 -7.99
CA VAL A 52 -0.98 -5.23 -8.31
C VAL A 52 -0.08 -5.55 -7.12
N PHE A 53 -0.64 -5.57 -5.91
CA PHE A 53 0.05 -6.00 -4.71
C PHE A 53 -0.95 -6.57 -3.70
N ASN A 54 -0.57 -7.67 -3.04
CA ASN A 54 -1.28 -8.17 -1.87
C ASN A 54 -0.28 -8.87 -0.96
N GLY A 55 0.03 -8.26 0.19
CA GLY A 55 1.08 -8.76 1.04
C GLY A 55 1.03 -8.24 2.46
N LYS A 56 1.65 -9.01 3.36
CA LYS A 56 1.97 -8.58 4.72
C LYS A 56 3.02 -7.48 4.66
N LEU A 57 2.79 -6.39 5.38
CA LEU A 57 3.77 -5.32 5.54
C LEU A 57 4.78 -5.69 6.63
N VAL A 58 6.06 -5.52 6.31
CA VAL A 58 7.17 -5.63 7.26
C VAL A 58 7.85 -4.27 7.35
N VAL A 59 7.97 -3.76 8.58
CA VAL A 59 8.55 -2.45 8.86
C VAL A 59 9.96 -2.36 8.28
N LYS A 60 10.24 -1.27 7.55
CA LYS A 60 11.50 -0.94 6.88
C LYS A 60 11.94 -1.93 5.80
N ASN A 61 11.06 -2.82 5.35
CA ASN A 61 11.32 -3.70 4.22
C ASN A 61 10.63 -3.16 2.95
N PRO A 62 11.36 -2.77 1.90
CA PRO A 62 10.75 -2.28 0.67
C PRO A 62 10.10 -3.41 -0.15
N TYR A 63 9.06 -3.07 -0.91
CA TYR A 63 8.40 -3.97 -1.86
C TYR A 63 8.25 -3.28 -3.20
N GLU A 64 8.63 -3.97 -4.27
CA GLU A 64 8.33 -3.56 -5.63
C GLU A 64 6.89 -3.95 -5.96
N VAL A 65 6.09 -2.97 -6.39
CA VAL A 65 4.74 -3.20 -6.92
C VAL A 65 4.87 -3.29 -8.42
N LYS A 66 4.53 -4.44 -8.99
CA LYS A 66 4.72 -4.74 -10.41
C LYS A 66 3.40 -4.89 -11.12
N ASP A 67 3.37 -4.51 -12.39
CA ASP A 67 2.27 -4.91 -13.26
C ASP A 67 2.29 -6.44 -13.42
N PRO A 68 1.18 -7.15 -13.15
CA PRO A 68 1.17 -8.62 -13.17
C PRO A 68 1.27 -9.22 -14.57
N SER A 69 1.05 -8.42 -15.62
CA SER A 69 1.12 -8.85 -17.02
C SER A 69 2.47 -8.56 -17.66
N THR A 70 3.08 -7.41 -17.37
CA THR A 70 4.37 -6.99 -17.99
C THR A 70 5.57 -7.18 -17.07
N TYR A 71 5.35 -7.38 -15.77
CA TYR A 71 6.38 -7.41 -14.71
C TYR A 71 7.17 -6.10 -14.55
N GLU A 72 6.73 -5.02 -15.20
CA GLU A 72 7.29 -3.69 -15.01
C GLU A 72 7.05 -3.22 -13.58
N VAL A 73 8.06 -2.57 -12.98
CA VAL A 73 7.93 -1.94 -11.66
C VAL A 73 7.12 -0.66 -11.83
N LEU A 74 5.90 -0.64 -11.28
CA LEU A 74 5.03 0.52 -11.29
C LEU A 74 5.51 1.57 -10.29
N PHE A 75 5.86 1.12 -9.09
CA PHE A 75 6.43 1.91 -8.00
C PHE A 75 6.93 0.98 -6.90
N THR A 76 7.69 1.53 -5.96
CA THR A 76 8.17 0.83 -4.76
C THR A 76 7.50 1.40 -3.53
N ILE A 77 7.07 0.54 -2.61
CA ILE A 77 6.54 0.95 -1.31
C ILE A 77 7.52 0.61 -0.20
N LEU A 78 7.58 1.44 0.84
CA LEU A 78 8.32 1.21 2.07
C LEU A 78 7.37 1.40 3.26
N PRO A 79 7.03 0.33 3.99
CA PRO A 79 6.33 0.43 5.26
C PRO A 79 7.27 1.05 6.29
N TRP A 80 7.05 2.31 6.65
CA TRP A 80 7.96 3.05 7.52
C TRP A 80 7.66 2.79 9.01
N GLN A 81 6.39 2.87 9.38
CA GLN A 81 5.88 2.58 10.72
C GLN A 81 4.55 1.85 10.59
N ILE A 82 4.45 0.66 11.18
CA ILE A 82 3.26 -0.19 11.11
C ILE A 82 2.98 -0.76 12.51
N ASP A 83 1.82 -0.45 13.07
CA ASP A 83 1.30 -1.00 14.32
C ASP A 83 -0.24 -1.06 14.27
N GLU A 84 -0.89 -1.52 15.34
CA GLU A 84 -2.35 -1.69 15.39
C GLU A 84 -3.16 -0.39 15.26
N SER A 85 -2.50 0.76 15.42
CA SER A 85 -3.13 2.10 15.35
C SER A 85 -2.74 2.89 14.10
N LYS A 86 -1.62 2.55 13.46
CA LYS A 86 -1.04 3.34 12.36
C LYS A 86 -0.45 2.48 11.26
N ALA A 87 -0.72 2.83 10.00
CA ALA A 87 0.04 2.35 8.85
C ALA A 87 0.63 3.51 8.04
N GLU A 88 1.92 3.80 8.27
CA GLU A 88 2.68 4.75 7.47
C GLU A 88 3.44 4.02 6.36
N VAL A 89 3.08 4.29 5.11
CA VAL A 89 3.72 3.71 3.92
C VAL A 89 4.20 4.83 3.00
N TRP A 90 5.48 4.78 2.64
CA TRP A 90 6.08 5.69 1.67
C TRP A 90 6.08 5.03 0.29
N VAL A 91 5.86 5.82 -0.75
CA VAL A 91 5.84 5.39 -2.15
C VAL A 91 6.91 6.13 -2.92
N PHE A 92 7.73 5.38 -3.64
CA PHE A 92 8.79 5.84 -4.52
C PHE A 92 8.40 5.50 -5.94
N TYR A 93 8.36 6.51 -6.80
CA TYR A 93 7.97 6.40 -8.21
C TYR A 93 8.77 7.42 -9.00
N ASP A 94 8.95 7.22 -10.31
CA ASP A 94 9.63 8.20 -11.16
C ASP A 94 8.75 9.40 -11.49
#